data_AF-A0A5S3NAW5-F1
#
_entry.id   AF-A0A5S3NAW5-F1
#
_cell.length_a   1.000
_cell.length_b   1.000
_cell.length_c   1.000
_cell.angle_alpha   90.00
_cell.angle_beta   90.00
_cell.angle_gamma   90.00
#
_symmetry.space_group_name_H-M   'P 1'
#
loop_
_entity.id
_entity.type
_entity.pdbx_description
1 polymer ?
#
loop_
_entity_poly.entity_id
_entity_poly.type
_entity_poly.pdbx_seq_one_letter_code
_entity_poly.pdbx_strand_id
1 'polypeptide(L)'
;MKKKVIFTFILFIIIVLSSQIIFHFDIKRQYYDAEIINKTGKQRMFSQKLTKIALLANNAINTDDFSSKINDFEESFKNFTDGNHYINNIDLDFYESPYLVDLYKTNNLYFSTLETASLAIINDATNQETFRNNLKVIINNEEQFLNSMDKIVNEYQKISERKISNFEKIQLFYNLGTLVLLFYVLFFIIIPLFKQNGKFTGKIN
;
A
#
# COMPACT_ATOMS: atom_id res chain seq x y z
N MET A 1 -8.92 -23.08 -44.08
CA MET A 1 -7.70 -23.20 -43.23
C MET A 1 -7.10 -21.83 -42.91
N LYS A 2 -6.69 -21.01 -43.89
CA LYS A 2 -6.11 -19.66 -43.68
C LYS A 2 -6.92 -18.74 -42.74
N LYS A 3 -8.25 -18.62 -42.95
CA LYS A 3 -9.12 -17.80 -42.08
C LYS A 3 -9.12 -18.24 -40.61
N LYS A 4 -9.10 -19.55 -40.33
CA LYS A 4 -9.05 -20.11 -38.97
C LYS A 4 -7.71 -19.80 -38.28
N VAL A 5 -6.61 -19.92 -39.03
CA VAL A 5 -5.26 -19.59 -38.53
C VAL A 5 -5.17 -18.12 -38.14
N ILE A 6 -5.56 -17.21 -39.06
CA ILE A 6 -5.50 -15.76 -38.82
C ILE A 6 -6.36 -15.37 -37.63
N PHE A 7 -7.61 -15.86 -37.57
CA PHE A 7 -8.51 -15.58 -36.45
C PHE A 7 -7.91 -16.03 -35.11
N THR A 8 -7.36 -17.24 -35.06
CA THR A 8 -6.80 -17.80 -33.82
C THR A 8 -5.56 -17.05 -33.37
N PHE A 9 -4.71 -16.61 -34.31
CA PHE A 9 -3.55 -15.77 -34.03
C PHE A 9 -3.95 -14.39 -33.49
N ILE A 10 -4.94 -13.74 -34.11
CA ILE A 10 -5.46 -12.45 -33.62
C ILE A 10 -6.01 -12.62 -32.20
N LEU A 11 -6.80 -13.67 -31.96
CA LEU A 11 -7.35 -13.95 -30.64
C LEU A 11 -6.24 -14.20 -29.60
N PHE A 12 -5.20 -14.96 -29.96
CA PHE A 12 -4.04 -15.19 -29.10
C PHE A 12 -3.32 -13.87 -28.75
N ILE A 13 -3.08 -13.02 -29.75
CA ILE A 13 -2.46 -11.71 -29.55
C ILE A 13 -3.30 -10.85 -28.59
N ILE A 14 -4.61 -10.79 -28.78
CA ILE A 14 -5.52 -10.01 -27.92
C ILE A 14 -5.49 -10.54 -26.47
N ILE A 15 -5.57 -11.86 -26.29
CA ILE A 15 -5.54 -12.47 -24.95
C ILE A 15 -4.23 -12.17 -24.24
N VAL A 16 -3.10 -12.35 -24.91
CA VAL A 16 -1.78 -12.11 -24.33
C VAL A 16 -1.55 -10.63 -24.02
N LEU A 17 -1.88 -9.74 -24.96
CA LEU A 17 -1.69 -8.30 -24.76
C LEU A 17 -2.58 -7.75 -23.65
N SER A 18 -3.86 -8.14 -23.61
CA SER A 18 -4.77 -7.72 -22.54
C SER A 18 -4.32 -8.22 -21.17
N SER A 19 -3.91 -9.49 -21.07
CA SER A 19 -3.36 -10.05 -19.83
C SER A 19 -2.12 -9.29 -19.35
N GLN A 20 -1.22 -8.93 -20.26
CA GLN A 20 0.00 -8.17 -19.92
C GLN A 20 -0.31 -6.75 -19.44
N ILE A 21 -1.27 -6.08 -20.09
CA ILE A 21 -1.70 -4.74 -19.66
C ILE A 21 -2.27 -4.77 -18.25
N ILE A 22 -3.18 -5.71 -17.95
CA ILE A 22 -3.79 -5.84 -16.62
C ILE A 22 -2.70 -6.14 -15.57
N PHE A 23 -1.78 -7.06 -15.85
CA PHE A 23 -0.68 -7.42 -14.96
C PHE A 23 0.21 -6.21 -14.63
N HIS A 24 0.53 -5.38 -15.62
CA HIS A 24 1.33 -4.17 -15.41
C HIS A 24 0.65 -3.14 -14.49
N PHE A 25 -0.65 -2.90 -14.69
CA PHE A 25 -1.41 -1.99 -13.84
C PHE A 25 -1.54 -2.53 -12.41
N ASP A 26 -1.74 -3.83 -12.25
CA ASP A 26 -1.88 -4.46 -10.93
C ASP A 26 -0.58 -4.45 -10.13
N ILE A 27 0.59 -4.60 -10.76
CA ILE A 27 1.88 -4.42 -10.09
C ILE A 27 2.04 -2.99 -9.58
N LYS A 28 1.74 -1.99 -10.42
CA LYS A 28 1.84 -0.59 -10.02
C LYS A 28 0.95 -0.26 -8.84
N ARG A 29 -0.29 -0.77 -8.85
CA ARG A 29 -1.21 -0.65 -7.71
C ARG A 29 -0.65 -1.29 -6.45
N GLN A 30 -0.11 -2.51 -6.54
CA GLN A 30 0.47 -3.20 -5.38
C GLN A 30 1.67 -2.45 -4.79
N TYR A 31 2.51 -1.84 -5.63
CA TYR A 31 3.60 -0.98 -5.15
C TYR A 31 3.08 0.23 -4.38
N TYR A 32 2.05 0.89 -4.91
CA TYR A 32 1.41 2.03 -4.26
C TYR A 32 0.74 1.65 -2.92
N ASP A 33 0.01 0.53 -2.88
CA ASP A 33 -0.59 0.00 -1.65
C ASP A 33 0.50 -0.32 -0.61
N ALA A 34 1.61 -0.93 -1.01
CA ALA A 34 2.74 -1.23 -0.11
C ALA A 34 3.41 0.04 0.42
N GLU A 35 3.56 1.08 -0.40
CA GLU A 35 4.09 2.37 0.02
C GLU A 35 3.20 3.02 1.09
N ILE A 36 1.88 3.01 0.88
CA ILE A 36 0.91 3.58 1.82
C ILE A 36 0.91 2.79 3.13
N ILE A 37 0.87 1.46 3.08
CA ILE A 37 0.93 0.60 4.26
C ILE A 37 2.19 0.90 5.06
N ASN A 38 3.34 1.05 4.40
CA ASN A 38 4.60 1.38 5.05
C ASN A 38 4.60 2.79 5.68
N LYS A 39 4.13 3.82 4.95
CA LYS A 39 4.07 5.19 5.47
C LYS A 39 3.12 5.33 6.66
N THR A 40 1.95 4.70 6.57
CA THR A 40 0.98 4.60 7.67
C THR A 40 1.57 3.84 8.84
N GLY A 41 2.22 2.70 8.56
CA GLY A 41 2.88 1.87 9.56
C GLY A 41 3.99 2.60 10.32
N LYS A 42 4.75 3.48 9.65
CA LYS A 42 5.76 4.34 10.27
C LYS A 42 5.18 5.36 11.24
N GLN A 43 3.92 5.81 11.07
CA GLN A 43 3.32 6.77 12.00
C GLN A 43 3.14 6.20 13.40
N ARG A 44 2.89 4.89 13.52
CA ARG A 44 2.90 4.17 14.81
C ARG A 44 4.23 4.33 15.52
N MET A 45 5.31 3.99 14.82
CA MET A 45 6.68 4.12 15.33
C MET A 45 7.01 5.58 15.68
N PHE A 46 6.63 6.54 14.84
CA PHE A 46 6.91 7.95 15.11
C PHE A 46 6.14 8.48 16.31
N SER A 47 4.88 8.10 16.53
CA SER A 47 4.12 8.49 17.73
C SER A 47 4.76 7.97 19.02
N GLN A 48 5.24 6.72 19.01
CA GLN A 48 5.97 6.13 20.13
C GLN A 48 7.34 6.78 20.33
N LYS A 49 8.10 7.00 19.25
CA LYS A 49 9.42 7.65 19.28
C LYS A 49 9.31 9.06 19.83
N LEU A 50 8.33 9.83 19.37
CA LEU A 50 8.03 11.19 19.82
C LEU A 50 7.79 11.21 21.34
N THR A 51 6.88 10.36 21.83
CA THR A 51 6.57 10.23 23.26
C THR A 51 7.78 9.82 24.09
N LYS A 52 8.56 8.85 23.60
CA LYS A 52 9.79 8.40 24.26
C LYS A 52 10.82 9.52 24.38
N ILE A 53 11.04 10.30 23.33
CA ILE A 53 12.01 11.40 23.36
C ILE A 53 11.53 12.52 24.27
N ALA A 54 10.23 12.83 24.29
CA ALA A 54 9.65 13.81 25.21
C ALA A 54 9.88 13.43 26.68
N LEU A 55 9.71 12.14 27.02
CA LEU A 55 10.02 11.61 28.35
C LEU A 55 11.52 11.75 28.68
N LEU A 56 12.40 11.46 27.73
CA LEU A 56 13.85 11.62 27.91
C LEU A 56 14.24 13.10 28.09
N ALA A 57 13.64 14.00 27.32
CA ALA A 57 13.83 15.44 27.46
C ALA A 57 13.38 15.94 28.85
N ASN A 58 12.23 15.48 29.36
CA ASN A 58 11.77 15.82 30.71
C ASN A 58 12.77 15.38 31.79
N ASN A 59 13.36 14.19 31.64
CA ASN A 59 14.36 13.68 32.59
C ASN A 59 15.68 14.45 32.51
N ALA A 60 15.99 15.02 31.34
CA ALA A 60 17.18 15.80 31.07
C ALA A 60 17.03 17.30 31.38
N ILE A 61 15.88 17.78 31.87
CA ILE A 61 15.52 19.22 31.89
C ILE A 61 16.51 20.16 32.61
N ASN A 62 17.32 19.64 33.54
CA ASN A 62 18.35 20.39 34.27
C ASN A 62 19.77 19.90 33.95
N THR A 63 19.95 19.25 32.80
CA THR A 63 21.22 18.68 32.34
C THR A 63 21.62 19.30 31.00
N ASP A 64 22.91 19.25 30.67
CA ASP A 64 23.43 19.77 29.40
C ASP A 64 22.84 19.03 28.17
N ASP A 65 22.32 17.81 28.37
CA ASP A 65 21.69 17.00 27.33
C ASP A 65 20.30 17.50 26.90
N PHE A 66 19.66 18.40 27.68
CA PHE A 66 18.28 18.83 27.42
C PHE A 66 18.08 19.35 25.99
N SER A 67 18.96 20.27 25.56
CA SER A 67 18.86 20.89 24.23
C SER A 67 18.99 19.85 23.12
N SER A 68 19.88 18.86 23.28
CA SER A 68 19.98 17.76 22.32
C SER A 68 18.69 16.94 22.26
N LYS A 69 18.02 16.70 23.39
CA LYS A 69 16.76 15.95 23.41
C LYS A 69 15.59 16.72 22.82
N ILE A 70 15.58 18.05 22.96
CA ILE A 70 14.60 18.90 22.25
C ILE A 70 14.83 18.86 20.74
N ASN A 71 16.07 18.91 20.26
CA ASN A 71 16.35 18.77 18.83
C ASN A 71 15.90 17.40 18.29
N ASP A 72 16.20 16.31 19.02
CA ASP A 72 15.73 14.96 18.68
C ASP A 72 14.18 14.90 18.65
N PHE A 73 13.52 15.62 19.56
CA PHE A 73 12.06 15.69 19.66
C PHE A 73 11.47 16.42 18.47
N GLU A 74 12.00 17.59 18.11
CA GLU A 74 11.61 18.38 16.94
C GLU A 74 11.75 17.60 15.65
N GLU A 75 12.86 16.86 15.46
CA GLU A 75 13.06 16.02 14.28
C GLU A 75 12.03 14.89 14.23
N SER A 76 11.77 14.23 15.36
CA SER A 76 10.76 13.17 15.44
C SER A 76 9.35 13.72 15.18
N PHE A 77 9.06 14.92 15.68
CA PHE A 77 7.80 15.61 15.49
C PHE A 77 7.57 16.00 14.03
N LYS A 78 8.60 16.51 13.35
CA LYS A 78 8.54 16.80 11.91
C LYS A 78 8.24 15.56 11.09
N ASN A 79 8.93 14.44 11.35
CA ASN A 79 8.68 13.18 10.65
C ASN A 79 7.26 12.64 10.90
N PHE A 80 6.77 12.78 12.13
CA PHE A 80 5.42 12.41 12.51
C PHE A 80 4.37 13.26 11.77
N THR A 81 4.51 14.58 11.80
CA THR A 81 3.56 15.51 11.16
C THR A 81 3.59 15.42 9.65
N ASP A 82 4.77 15.49 9.01
CA ASP A 82 4.91 15.37 7.55
C ASP A 82 4.29 14.06 7.04
N GLY A 83 4.54 12.96 7.76
CA GLY A 83 4.00 11.66 7.42
C GLY A 83 2.49 11.55 7.61
N ASN A 84 1.97 12.10 8.71
CA ASN A 84 0.54 12.07 8.99
C ASN A 84 -0.27 12.98 8.04
N HIS A 85 0.27 14.16 7.70
CA HIS A 85 -0.29 15.05 6.68
C HIS A 85 -0.30 14.38 5.31
N TYR A 86 0.75 13.66 4.93
CA TYR A 86 0.77 12.90 3.69
C TYR A 86 -0.35 11.86 3.63
N ILE A 87 -0.51 11.01 4.68
CA ILE A 87 -1.52 9.95 4.65
C ILE A 87 -2.95 10.47 4.72
N ASN A 88 -3.18 11.60 5.41
CA ASN A 88 -4.49 12.25 5.48
C ASN A 88 -4.92 12.89 4.15
N ASN A 89 -3.99 13.13 3.22
CA ASN A 89 -4.26 13.67 1.88
C ASN A 89 -4.30 12.60 0.78
N ILE A 90 -4.26 11.32 1.14
CA ILE A 90 -4.45 10.23 0.18
C ILE A 90 -5.90 10.27 -0.32
N ASP A 91 -6.08 10.09 -1.63
CA ASP A 91 -7.40 9.89 -2.22
C ASP A 91 -7.99 8.54 -1.77
N LEU A 92 -8.87 8.60 -0.78
CA LEU A 92 -9.52 7.41 -0.21
C LEU A 92 -10.61 6.83 -1.12
N ASP A 93 -11.10 7.58 -2.12
CA ASP A 93 -12.13 7.10 -3.04
C ASP A 93 -11.60 5.93 -3.88
N PHE A 94 -10.29 5.93 -4.19
CA PHE A 94 -9.59 4.82 -4.83
C PHE A 94 -9.68 3.49 -4.06
N TYR A 95 -9.91 3.55 -2.75
CA TYR A 95 -10.00 2.37 -1.88
C TYR A 95 -11.43 1.89 -1.67
N GLU A 96 -12.44 2.67 -2.09
CA GLU A 96 -13.87 2.33 -2.02
C GLU A 96 -14.29 1.79 -0.63
N SER A 97 -13.71 2.33 0.44
CA SER A 97 -13.91 1.85 1.81
C SER A 97 -14.39 2.98 2.72
N PRO A 98 -15.71 3.11 2.95
CA PRO A 98 -16.25 4.06 3.92
C PRO A 98 -15.69 3.85 5.34
N TYR A 99 -15.42 2.60 5.70
CA TYR A 99 -14.82 2.25 6.97
C TYR A 99 -13.40 2.83 7.13
N LEU A 100 -12.59 2.85 6.07
CA LEU A 100 -11.27 3.47 6.08
C LEU A 100 -11.37 4.99 6.32
N VAL A 101 -12.35 5.66 5.70
CA VAL A 101 -12.63 7.09 5.92
C VAL A 101 -12.95 7.38 7.38
N ASP A 102 -13.79 6.56 8.01
CA ASP A 102 -14.15 6.70 9.43
C ASP A 102 -12.95 6.49 10.36
N LEU A 103 -12.06 5.55 10.03
CA LEU A 103 -10.83 5.31 10.78
C LEU A 103 -9.88 6.52 10.71
N TYR A 104 -9.71 7.12 9.53
CA TYR A 104 -8.91 8.33 9.38
C TYR A 104 -9.50 9.52 10.15
N LYS A 105 -10.82 9.72 10.06
CA LYS A 105 -11.51 10.77 10.81
C LYS A 105 -11.27 10.62 12.32
N THR A 106 -11.36 9.40 12.82
CA THR A 106 -11.11 9.09 14.24
C THR A 106 -9.65 9.33 14.62
N ASN A 107 -8.71 8.81 13.83
CA ASN A 107 -7.28 8.95 14.08
C ASN A 107 -6.84 10.43 14.07
N ASN A 108 -7.42 11.24 13.18
CA ASN A 108 -7.06 12.64 13.02
C ASN A 108 -7.37 13.49 14.27
N LEU A 109 -8.37 13.10 15.08
CA LEU A 109 -8.66 13.75 16.36
C LEU A 109 -7.51 13.55 17.37
N TYR A 110 -6.99 12.33 17.45
CA TYR A 110 -5.84 12.03 18.30
C TYR A 110 -4.57 12.69 17.76
N PHE A 111 -4.37 12.66 16.44
CA PHE A 111 -3.26 13.35 15.79
C PHE A 111 -3.22 14.84 16.12
N SER A 112 -4.35 15.56 15.96
CA SER A 112 -4.41 17.00 16.24
C SER A 112 -4.09 17.33 17.70
N THR A 113 -4.48 16.44 18.63
CA THR A 113 -4.16 16.58 20.06
C THR A 113 -2.65 16.41 20.30
N LEU A 114 -2.04 15.39 19.71
CA LEU A 114 -0.59 15.16 19.79
C LEU A 114 0.21 16.28 19.11
N GLU A 115 -0.28 16.78 17.98
CA GLU A 115 0.33 17.87 17.21
C GLU A 115 0.35 19.17 18.03
N THR A 116 -0.79 19.54 18.60
CA THR A 116 -0.92 20.75 19.42
C THR A 116 -0.03 20.70 20.66
N ALA A 117 -0.04 19.57 21.38
CA ALA A 117 0.79 19.40 22.58
C ALA A 117 2.29 19.41 22.25
N SER A 118 2.68 18.81 21.13
CA SER A 118 4.08 18.78 20.68
C SER A 118 4.57 20.17 20.27
N LEU A 119 3.75 20.93 19.54
CA LEU A 119 4.05 22.33 19.19
C LEU A 119 4.20 23.20 20.44
N ALA A 120 3.35 23.01 21.44
CA ALA A 120 3.45 23.75 22.70
C ALA A 120 4.77 23.46 23.45
N ILE A 121 5.25 22.21 23.42
CA ILE A 121 6.57 21.85 23.95
C ILE A 121 7.69 22.55 23.16
N ILE A 122 7.63 22.53 21.84
CA ILE A 122 8.68 23.10 20.97
C ILE A 122 8.76 24.62 21.14
N ASN A 123 7.61 25.30 21.23
CA ASN A 123 7.55 26.75 21.31
C ASN A 123 8.06 27.32 22.65
N ASP A 124 7.95 26.57 23.75
CA ASP A 124 8.34 27.02 25.09
C ASP A 124 8.96 25.87 25.92
N ALA A 125 10.02 25.25 25.37
CA ALA A 125 10.63 24.06 25.97
C ALA A 125 11.26 24.31 27.35
N THR A 126 11.69 25.54 27.64
CA THR A 126 12.35 25.89 28.91
C THR A 126 11.37 26.07 30.06
N ASN A 127 10.09 26.31 29.76
CA ASN A 127 9.04 26.38 30.76
C ASN A 127 8.63 24.98 31.22
N GLN A 128 9.13 24.58 32.39
CA GLN A 128 8.93 23.24 32.93
C GLN A 128 7.46 22.89 33.18
N GLU A 129 6.62 23.86 33.54
CA GLU A 129 5.20 23.63 33.76
C GLU A 129 4.48 23.34 32.44
N THR A 130 4.69 24.22 31.44
CA THR A 130 4.18 24.02 30.08
C THR A 130 4.63 22.68 29.50
N PHE A 131 5.92 22.36 29.65
CA PHE A 131 6.50 21.11 29.17
C PHE A 131 5.80 19.89 29.79
N ARG A 132 5.72 19.84 31.13
CA ARG A 132 5.15 18.69 31.85
C ARG A 132 3.65 18.52 31.59
N ASN A 133 2.92 19.63 31.45
CA ASN A 133 1.49 19.57 31.15
C ASN A 133 1.24 18.99 29.75
N ASN A 134 1.98 19.45 28.74
CA ASN A 134 1.85 18.94 27.38
C ASN A 134 2.41 17.51 27.23
N LEU A 135 3.46 17.15 27.96
CA LEU A 135 3.96 15.77 28.01
C LEU A 135 2.87 14.80 28.51
N LYS A 136 2.11 15.18 29.56
CA LYS A 136 0.99 14.36 30.03
C LYS A 136 -0.08 14.19 28.95
N VAL A 137 -0.37 15.26 28.18
CA VAL A 137 -1.30 15.18 27.05
C VAL A 137 -0.80 14.19 26.00
N ILE A 138 0.49 14.23 25.64
CA ILE A 138 1.10 13.29 24.70
C ILE A 138 0.96 11.85 25.19
N ILE A 139 1.39 11.57 26.43
CA ILE A 139 1.34 10.22 27.02
C ILE A 139 -0.09 9.67 27.06
N ASN A 140 -1.08 10.50 27.43
CA ASN A 140 -2.47 10.06 27.58
C ASN A 140 -3.22 9.83 26.27
N ASN A 141 -2.66 10.27 25.13
CA ASN A 141 -3.31 10.19 23.80
C ASN A 141 -2.54 9.32 22.80
N GLU A 142 -1.27 9.01 23.07
CA GLU A 142 -0.43 8.22 22.16
C GLU A 142 -1.01 6.83 21.91
N GLU A 143 -1.47 6.14 22.95
CA GLU A 143 -2.02 4.78 22.81
C GLU A 143 -3.27 4.75 21.92
N GLN A 144 -4.16 5.74 22.04
CA GLN A 144 -5.37 5.84 21.23
C GLN A 144 -5.02 6.16 19.77
N PHE A 145 -4.05 7.04 19.53
CA PHE A 145 -3.51 7.28 18.20
C PHE A 145 -2.93 5.99 17.60
N LEU A 146 -2.06 5.31 18.35
CA LEU A 146 -1.39 4.08 17.94
C LEU A 146 -2.40 2.99 17.57
N ASN A 147 -3.34 2.70 18.45
CA ASN A 147 -4.39 1.69 18.24
C ASN A 147 -5.30 2.04 17.06
N SER A 148 -5.60 3.34 16.86
CA SER A 148 -6.36 3.78 15.71
C SER A 148 -5.55 3.65 14.41
N MET A 149 -4.25 3.93 14.44
CA MET A 149 -3.37 3.80 13.29
C MET A 149 -3.14 2.33 12.92
N ASP A 150 -3.07 1.42 13.90
CA ASP A 150 -3.06 -0.03 13.68
C ASP A 150 -4.28 -0.50 12.89
N LYS A 151 -5.48 0.02 13.21
CA LYS A 151 -6.70 -0.31 12.47
C LYS A 151 -6.62 0.17 11.02
N ILE A 152 -6.06 1.36 10.77
CA ILE A 152 -5.87 1.89 9.40
C ILE A 152 -4.92 0.98 8.62
N VAL A 153 -3.76 0.63 9.20
CA VAL A 153 -2.78 -0.27 8.57
C VAL A 153 -3.41 -1.63 8.23
N ASN A 154 -4.15 -2.21 9.17
CA ASN A 154 -4.80 -3.50 8.99
C ASN A 154 -5.89 -3.45 7.90
N GLU A 155 -6.65 -2.36 7.81
CA GLU A 155 -7.65 -2.21 6.77
C GLU A 155 -7.02 -2.05 5.38
N TYR A 156 -5.92 -1.29 5.25
CA TYR A 156 -5.16 -1.25 3.99
C TYR A 156 -4.62 -2.62 3.60
N GLN A 157 -4.05 -3.36 4.55
CA GLN A 157 -3.56 -4.72 4.30
C GLN A 157 -4.68 -5.63 3.79
N LYS A 158 -5.84 -5.63 4.46
CA LYS A 158 -7.02 -6.40 4.06
C LYS A 158 -7.54 -6.01 2.67
N ILE A 159 -7.56 -4.72 2.34
CA ILE A 159 -7.95 -4.26 1.00
C ILE A 159 -6.94 -4.75 -0.05
N SER A 160 -5.63 -4.63 0.24
CA SER A 160 -4.57 -5.07 -0.66
C SER A 160 -4.62 -6.58 -0.92
N GLU A 161 -4.72 -7.39 0.13
CA GLU A 161 -4.83 -8.86 0.05
C GLU A 161 -6.05 -9.30 -0.77
N ARG A 162 -7.20 -8.64 -0.59
CA ARG A 162 -8.41 -8.91 -1.39
C ARG A 162 -8.20 -8.55 -2.86
N LYS A 163 -7.56 -7.41 -3.15
CA LYS A 163 -7.23 -6.99 -4.53
C LYS A 163 -6.26 -8.00 -5.18
N ILE A 164 -5.24 -8.47 -4.46
CA ILE A 164 -4.30 -9.50 -4.90
C ILE A 164 -5.03 -10.82 -5.18
N SER A 165 -5.85 -11.31 -4.26
CA SER A 165 -6.60 -12.55 -4.44
C SER A 165 -7.56 -12.50 -5.64
N ASN A 166 -8.19 -11.36 -5.89
CA ASN A 166 -9.04 -11.18 -7.07
C ASN A 166 -8.21 -11.17 -8.36
N PHE A 167 -7.03 -10.56 -8.35
CA PHE A 167 -6.11 -10.58 -9.48
C PHE A 167 -5.63 -12.00 -9.81
N GLU A 168 -5.27 -12.80 -8.81
CA GLU A 168 -4.87 -14.20 -9.00
C GLU A 168 -5.97 -15.02 -9.69
N LYS A 169 -7.24 -14.81 -9.33
CA LYS A 169 -8.39 -15.47 -9.98
C LYS A 169 -8.53 -15.07 -11.45
N ILE A 170 -8.36 -13.77 -11.76
CA ILE A 170 -8.37 -13.27 -13.14
C ILE A 170 -7.20 -13.88 -13.92
N GLN A 171 -6.01 -13.93 -13.35
CA GLN A 171 -4.85 -14.53 -13.99
C GLN A 171 -5.05 -16.02 -14.27
N LEU A 172 -5.63 -16.77 -13.31
CA LEU A 172 -5.99 -18.17 -13.51
C LEU A 172 -6.95 -18.35 -14.69
N PHE A 173 -7.95 -17.47 -14.82
CA PHE A 173 -8.89 -17.48 -15.95
C PHE A 173 -8.19 -17.25 -17.30
N TYR A 174 -7.28 -16.27 -17.39
CA TYR A 174 -6.46 -16.04 -18.59
C TYR A 174 -5.58 -17.24 -18.95
N ASN A 175 -4.97 -17.89 -17.95
CA ASN A 175 -4.14 -19.07 -18.14
C ASN A 175 -4.97 -20.26 -18.69
N LEU A 176 -6.15 -20.50 -18.13
CA LEU A 176 -7.08 -21.53 -18.62
C LEU A 176 -7.55 -21.24 -20.04
N GLY A 177 -7.93 -20.00 -20.34
CA GLY A 177 -8.33 -19.59 -21.69
C GLY A 177 -7.22 -19.79 -22.72
N THR A 178 -5.98 -19.45 -22.35
CA THR A 178 -4.80 -19.66 -23.20
C THR A 178 -4.55 -21.14 -23.45
N LEU A 179 -4.65 -21.98 -22.42
CA LEU A 179 -4.46 -23.43 -22.53
C LEU A 179 -5.52 -24.08 -23.44
N VAL A 180 -6.79 -23.70 -23.30
CA VAL A 180 -7.87 -24.15 -24.20
C VAL A 180 -7.61 -23.71 -25.64
N LEU A 181 -7.14 -22.48 -25.85
CA LEU A 181 -6.80 -21.98 -27.19
C LEU A 181 -5.65 -22.77 -27.83
N LEU A 182 -4.62 -23.11 -27.05
CA LEU A 182 -3.50 -23.94 -27.51
C LEU A 182 -3.97 -25.34 -27.92
N PHE A 183 -4.85 -25.97 -27.14
CA PHE A 183 -5.46 -27.24 -27.52
C PHE A 183 -6.27 -27.13 -28.82
N TYR A 184 -7.03 -26.05 -28.99
CA TYR A 184 -7.77 -25.79 -30.23
C TYR A 184 -6.82 -25.68 -31.43
N VAL A 185 -5.72 -24.92 -31.31
CA VAL A 185 -4.69 -24.81 -32.35
C VAL A 185 -4.10 -26.19 -32.67
N LEU A 186 -3.72 -26.96 -31.65
CA LEU A 186 -3.11 -28.27 -31.84
C LEU A 186 -4.03 -29.22 -32.63
N PHE A 187 -5.25 -29.42 -32.15
CA PHE A 187 -6.16 -30.42 -32.70
C PHE A 187 -6.86 -30.00 -34.00
N PHE A 188 -7.18 -28.72 -34.18
CA PHE A 188 -7.98 -28.25 -35.32
C PHE A 188 -7.18 -27.50 -36.39
N ILE A 189 -5.93 -27.13 -36.11
CA ILE A 189 -5.06 -26.45 -37.07
C ILE A 189 -3.84 -27.32 -37.38
N ILE A 190 -3.01 -27.63 -36.37
CA ILE A 190 -1.71 -28.29 -36.57
C ILE A 190 -1.88 -29.73 -37.07
N ILE A 191 -2.63 -30.58 -36.34
CA ILE A 191 -2.82 -31.99 -36.74
C ILE A 191 -3.46 -32.12 -38.14
N PRO A 192 -4.54 -31.38 -38.50
CA PRO A 192 -5.14 -31.46 -39.82
C PRO A 192 -4.23 -30.97 -40.95
N LEU A 193 -3.41 -29.95 -40.72
CA LEU A 193 -2.42 -29.44 -41.70
C LEU A 193 -1.43 -30.54 -42.10
N PHE A 194 -0.87 -31.26 -41.12
CA PHE A 194 0.07 -32.35 -41.40
C PHE A 194 -0.60 -33.54 -42.11
N LYS A 195 -1.85 -33.88 -41.75
CA LYS A 195 -2.61 -34.93 -42.46
C LYS A 195 -2.91 -34.59 -43.92
N GLN A 196 -3.09 -33.31 -44.27
CA GLN A 196 -3.31 -32.89 -45.66
C GLN A 196 -2.04 -32.97 -46.50
N ASN A 197 -0.90 -32.55 -45.96
CA ASN A 197 0.36 -32.52 -46.69
C ASN A 197 0.99 -33.91 -46.86
N GLY A 198 0.77 -34.84 -45.93
CA GLY A 198 1.23 -36.23 -46.05
C GLY A 198 0.55 -37.04 -47.17
N LYS A 199 -0.56 -36.55 -47.75
CA LYS A 199 -1.24 -37.21 -48.89
C LYS A 199 -0.67 -36.84 -50.26
N PHE A 200 0.09 -35.76 -50.38
CA PHE A 200 0.62 -35.28 -51.67
C PHE A 200 1.99 -35.85 -52.05
N THR A 201 2.73 -36.45 -51.11
CA THR A 201 4.02 -37.10 -51.37
C THR A 201 3.90 -38.57 -51.81
N GLY A 202 2.68 -39.12 -51.89
CA GLY A 202 2.42 -40.52 -52.24
C GLY A 202 2.03 -40.79 -53.71
N LYS A 203 2.15 -39.80 -54.60
CA LYS A 203 1.96 -39.97 -56.06
C LYS A 203 3.18 -39.47 -56.82
N ILE A 204 4.28 -40.21 -56.74
CA ILE A 204 5.30 -40.23 -57.78
C ILE A 204 5.46 -41.70 -58.15
N ASN A 205 4.68 -42.14 -59.13
CA ASN A 205 4.88 -43.33 -59.95
C ASN A 205 4.54 -42.90 -61.38
#